data_AF-T1IG78-F1
#
_entry.id   AF-T1IG78-F1
#
_cell.length_a   1.000
_cell.length_b   1.000
_cell.length_c   1.000
_cell.angle_alpha   90.00
_cell.angle_beta   90.00
_cell.angle_gamma   90.00
#
_symmetry.space_group_name_H-M   'P 1'
#
loop_
_entity.id
_entity.type
_entity.pdbx_description
1 polymer ?
#
loop_
_entity_poly.entity_id
_entity_poly.type
_entity_poly.pdbx_seq_one_letter_code
_entity_poly.pdbx_strand_id
1 'polypeptide(L)'
;MISSDEKKPKSALKKKTPTANREYAAQKRRNKSSVSFGNVDVFYFDRAQGFSTVPSTGGYALGMKKKHFRKNSYTLDQFVNEKKKNNRLCILGNPHKENKLESYTDITDIGQNEIILIEENERIQMLLRAGVKLDHNEKIECQIILESRLKNGCDCEDACNKSTCFCWKSGINCQVDRNRHPCGCTEIGCGNPYGRSVFNFQDVKSHFFEIMAKLRADKSASSMSYSNPMKAKKRDCKKKVNSSRPQSTKQKLFYADADNKINIK
;
A
#
# COMPACT_ATOMS: atom_id res chain seq x y z
N MET A 1 -22.62 -18.45 64.14
CA MET A 1 -21.61 -18.78 65.15
C MET A 1 -20.45 -19.49 64.46
N ILE A 2 -19.22 -18.98 64.65
CA ILE A 2 -17.93 -19.71 64.65
C ILE A 2 -17.50 -20.33 63.29
N SER A 3 -16.53 -19.73 62.57
CA SER A 3 -15.06 -20.04 62.60
C SER A 3 -14.72 -21.31 61.79
N SER A 4 -13.65 -21.52 61.03
CA SER A 4 -12.52 -20.76 60.48
C SER A 4 -11.80 -21.68 59.47
N ASP A 5 -11.00 -21.10 58.57
CA ASP A 5 -9.66 -21.54 58.13
C ASP A 5 -9.32 -23.03 57.83
N GLU A 6 -8.81 -23.28 56.61
CA GLU A 6 -7.37 -23.48 56.30
C GLU A 6 -7.00 -24.55 55.24
N LYS A 7 -6.18 -24.08 54.27
CA LYS A 7 -5.04 -24.71 53.55
C LYS A 7 -5.17 -25.95 52.63
N LYS A 8 -4.67 -25.76 51.40
CA LYS A 8 -4.25 -26.73 50.36
C LYS A 8 -2.83 -27.30 50.65
N PRO A 9 -2.47 -28.50 50.14
CA PRO A 9 -1.52 -28.56 48.99
C PRO A 9 -1.77 -29.75 48.01
N LYS A 10 -1.74 -29.53 46.69
CA LYS A 10 -0.69 -29.87 45.70
C LYS A 10 -0.27 -31.37 45.56
N SER A 11 -0.69 -31.92 44.42
CA SER A 11 0.13 -32.55 43.35
C SER A 11 0.20 -34.08 43.18
N ALA A 12 0.32 -34.42 41.90
CA ALA A 12 0.69 -35.69 41.25
C ALA A 12 -0.37 -36.80 41.20
N LEU A 13 -0.92 -37.07 39.98
CA LEU A 13 -1.04 -38.44 39.48
C LEU A 13 -1.23 -38.52 37.95
N LYS A 14 -0.28 -39.23 37.32
CA LYS A 14 -0.35 -40.14 36.16
C LYS A 14 -0.83 -39.69 34.76
N LYS A 15 0.12 -39.83 33.83
CA LYS A 15 -0.01 -39.85 32.36
C LYS A 15 -1.13 -40.83 31.91
N LYS A 16 -2.05 -40.36 31.06
CA LYS A 16 -3.04 -41.19 30.35
C LYS A 16 -2.43 -41.77 29.08
N THR A 17 -2.59 -43.08 28.90
CA THR A 17 -2.33 -43.84 27.66
C THR A 17 -3.41 -43.54 26.61
N PRO A 18 -3.10 -43.54 25.30
CA PRO A 18 -4.06 -43.25 24.24
C PRO A 18 -4.54 -44.54 23.57
N THR A 19 -5.64 -45.14 24.04
CA THR A 19 -6.31 -46.24 23.34
C THR A 19 -7.82 -46.07 23.38
N ALA A 20 -8.30 -45.13 22.55
CA ALA A 20 -9.63 -45.05 21.98
C ALA A 20 -9.63 -43.79 21.11
N ASN A 21 -10.34 -43.80 19.98
CA ASN A 21 -10.47 -42.70 19.00
C ASN A 21 -9.62 -42.79 17.72
N ARG A 22 -9.31 -43.99 17.23
CA ARG A 22 -8.81 -44.15 15.84
C ARG A 22 -9.95 -44.27 14.81
N GLU A 23 -11.17 -44.58 15.23
CA GLU A 23 -12.31 -44.80 14.32
C GLU A 23 -13.22 -43.58 14.13
N TYR A 24 -13.17 -42.57 15.00
CA TYR A 24 -13.94 -41.31 14.82
C TYR A 24 -13.16 -40.20 14.06
N ALA A 25 -11.90 -40.45 13.68
CA ALA A 25 -11.08 -39.48 12.94
C ALA A 25 -11.26 -39.57 11.41
N ALA A 26 -11.97 -40.59 10.90
CA ALA A 26 -12.10 -40.85 9.46
C ALA A 26 -13.26 -40.09 8.78
N GLN A 27 -14.24 -39.58 9.54
CA GLN A 27 -15.48 -39.01 8.99
C GLN A 27 -15.56 -37.47 9.01
N LYS A 28 -14.45 -36.79 9.33
CA LYS A 28 -14.37 -35.32 9.25
C LYS A 28 -13.15 -34.84 8.48
N ARG A 29 -12.82 -35.50 7.36
CA ARG A 29 -12.08 -34.84 6.29
C ARG A 29 -13.01 -33.78 5.71
N ARG A 30 -13.01 -32.60 6.35
CA ARG A 30 -13.56 -31.37 5.77
C ARG A 30 -13.03 -31.33 4.34
N ASN A 31 -13.90 -31.38 3.34
CA ASN A 31 -13.54 -31.06 1.97
C ASN A 31 -12.85 -29.71 2.04
N LYS A 32 -11.51 -29.69 1.97
CA LYS A 32 -10.77 -28.44 1.86
C LYS A 32 -11.18 -27.92 0.50
N SER A 33 -11.96 -26.84 0.47
CA SER A 33 -12.25 -26.10 -0.75
C SER A 33 -10.91 -25.69 -1.35
N SER A 34 -10.46 -26.44 -2.36
CA SER A 34 -9.27 -26.12 -3.12
C SER A 34 -9.68 -25.26 -4.29
N VAL A 35 -9.06 -24.09 -4.43
CA VAL A 35 -9.19 -23.27 -5.64
C VAL A 35 -8.46 -24.00 -6.76
N SER A 36 -9.19 -24.44 -7.78
CA SER A 36 -8.62 -24.93 -9.03
C SER A 36 -8.71 -23.84 -10.09
N PHE A 37 -7.65 -23.70 -10.88
CA PHE A 37 -7.62 -22.79 -12.02
C PHE A 37 -7.99 -23.56 -13.28
N GLY A 38 -8.87 -22.97 -14.09
CA GLY A 38 -9.32 -23.55 -15.36
C GLY A 38 -8.46 -23.06 -16.53
N ASN A 39 -9.11 -22.50 -17.55
CA ASN A 39 -8.45 -22.00 -18.76
C ASN A 39 -7.83 -20.60 -18.57
N VAL A 40 -6.86 -20.28 -19.42
CA VAL A 40 -6.20 -18.98 -19.52
C VAL A 40 -6.65 -18.29 -20.80
N ASP A 41 -7.28 -17.13 -20.66
CA ASP A 41 -7.61 -16.25 -21.79
C ASP A 41 -6.51 -15.20 -21.98
N VAL A 42 -5.96 -15.12 -23.18
CA VAL A 42 -4.92 -14.19 -23.58
C VAL A 42 -5.48 -13.21 -24.60
N PHE A 43 -5.41 -11.92 -24.30
CA PHE A 43 -5.88 -10.84 -25.17
C PHE A 43 -4.69 -10.05 -25.70
N TYR A 44 -4.67 -9.81 -27.01
CA TYR A 44 -3.60 -9.07 -27.68
C TYR A 44 -4.09 -7.69 -28.08
N PHE A 45 -3.34 -6.67 -27.67
CA PHE A 45 -3.65 -5.27 -27.94
C PHE A 45 -2.47 -4.63 -28.67
N ASP A 46 -2.77 -3.76 -29.63
CA ASP A 46 -1.74 -2.89 -30.19
C ASP A 46 -1.21 -1.97 -29.09
N ARG A 47 0.07 -1.61 -29.21
CA ARG A 47 0.63 -0.55 -28.37
C ARG A 47 0.07 0.80 -28.82
N ALA A 48 -0.18 1.65 -27.83
CA ALA A 48 -0.52 3.05 -28.02
C ALA A 48 0.28 3.87 -27.03
N GLN A 49 0.61 5.10 -27.40
CA GLN A 49 1.18 6.08 -26.49
C GLN A 49 0.08 6.98 -25.97
N GLY A 50 0.02 7.20 -24.67
CA GLY A 50 -0.98 8.08 -24.09
C GLY A 50 -0.46 8.86 -22.90
N PHE A 51 -1.25 9.83 -22.47
CA PHE A 51 -0.86 10.79 -21.45
C PHE A 51 -0.93 10.14 -20.05
N SER A 52 0.18 10.08 -19.33
CA SER A 52 0.21 9.67 -17.92
C SER A 52 0.17 10.90 -17.01
N THR A 53 -0.50 10.80 -15.86
CA THR A 53 -0.50 11.84 -14.82
C THR A 53 0.54 11.58 -13.73
N VAL A 54 1.34 10.51 -13.84
CA VAL A 54 2.34 10.09 -12.84
C VAL A 54 3.57 9.52 -13.55
N PRO A 55 4.81 9.91 -13.19
CA PRO A 55 5.22 10.96 -12.22
C PRO A 55 4.94 12.39 -12.72
N SER A 56 5.23 13.42 -11.92
CA SER A 56 5.03 14.84 -12.28
C SER A 56 5.81 15.30 -13.53
N THR A 57 6.87 14.57 -13.89
CA THR A 57 7.65 14.73 -15.15
C THR A 57 7.28 13.66 -16.20
N GLY A 58 6.34 12.77 -15.90
CA GLY A 58 5.94 11.67 -16.74
C GLY A 58 4.91 12.09 -17.77
N GLY A 59 5.36 12.31 -19.01
CA GLY A 59 4.50 12.54 -20.18
C GLY A 59 4.00 11.25 -20.85
N TYR A 60 4.02 11.20 -22.19
CA TYR A 60 3.46 10.11 -23.00
C TYR A 60 4.03 8.72 -22.68
N ALA A 61 3.28 7.89 -21.93
CA ALA A 61 3.65 6.53 -21.56
C ALA A 61 3.31 5.51 -22.65
N LEU A 62 3.99 4.36 -22.65
CA LEU A 62 3.68 3.23 -23.52
C LEU A 62 2.55 2.39 -22.91
N GLY A 63 1.38 2.44 -23.51
CA GLY A 63 0.18 1.71 -23.12
C GLY A 63 -0.29 0.70 -24.16
N MET A 64 -1.57 0.36 -24.07
CA MET A 64 -2.28 -0.55 -24.95
C MET A 64 -3.55 0.14 -25.46
N LYS A 65 -3.97 -0.14 -26.69
CA LYS A 65 -5.26 0.33 -27.18
C LYS A 65 -6.42 -0.24 -26.36
N LYS A 66 -7.56 0.46 -26.38
CA LYS A 66 -8.80 0.06 -25.68
C LYS A 66 -9.42 -1.25 -26.19
N LYS A 67 -9.17 -1.63 -27.44
CA LYS A 67 -9.72 -2.82 -28.08
C LYS A 67 -8.61 -3.81 -28.43
N HIS A 68 -8.81 -5.08 -28.09
CA HIS A 68 -7.92 -6.16 -28.51
C HIS A 68 -8.20 -6.51 -29.98
N PHE A 69 -7.16 -6.94 -30.69
CA PHE A 69 -7.29 -7.43 -32.07
C PHE A 69 -7.31 -8.96 -32.15
N ARG A 70 -6.92 -9.66 -31.08
CA ARG A 70 -6.93 -11.13 -31.00
C ARG A 70 -7.20 -11.58 -29.57
N LYS A 71 -7.90 -12.71 -29.43
CA LYS A 71 -8.12 -13.43 -28.17
C LYS A 71 -7.82 -14.90 -28.40
N ASN A 72 -7.01 -15.51 -27.54
CA ASN A 72 -6.76 -16.94 -27.52
C ASN A 72 -7.13 -17.51 -26.15
N SER A 73 -7.57 -18.77 -26.12
CA SER A 73 -7.89 -19.49 -24.88
C SER A 73 -7.06 -20.76 -24.81
N TYR A 74 -6.43 -21.01 -23.68
CA TYR A 74 -5.52 -22.12 -23.46
C TYR A 74 -5.87 -22.88 -22.19
N THR A 75 -5.51 -24.16 -22.13
CA THR A 75 -5.33 -24.83 -20.84
C THR A 75 -4.06 -24.32 -20.15
N LEU A 76 -3.91 -24.55 -18.84
CA LEU A 76 -2.72 -24.15 -18.09
C LEU A 76 -1.42 -24.70 -18.70
N ASP A 77 -1.42 -25.99 -19.05
CA ASP A 77 -0.24 -26.66 -19.60
C ASP A 77 0.14 -26.10 -20.98
N GLN A 78 -0.85 -25.85 -21.84
CA GLN A 78 -0.63 -25.20 -23.13
C GLN A 78 -0.04 -23.80 -22.96
N PHE A 79 -0.57 -23.01 -22.03
CA PHE A 79 -0.10 -21.64 -21.80
C PHE A 79 1.34 -21.59 -21.27
N VAL A 80 1.72 -22.50 -20.36
CA VAL A 80 3.10 -22.61 -19.87
C VAL A 80 4.07 -22.88 -21.02
N ASN A 81 3.71 -23.79 -21.94
CA ASN A 81 4.53 -24.10 -23.10
C ASN A 81 4.61 -22.95 -24.09
N GLU A 82 3.50 -22.26 -24.35
CA GLU A 82 3.47 -21.06 -25.20
C GLU A 82 4.35 -19.93 -24.63
N LYS A 83 4.32 -19.70 -23.31
CA LYS A 83 5.18 -18.71 -22.66
C LYS A 83 6.67 -19.07 -22.80
N LYS A 84 7.03 -20.35 -22.68
CA LYS A 84 8.42 -20.82 -22.89
C LYS A 84 8.89 -20.58 -24.33
N LYS A 85 8.06 -20.91 -25.33
CA LYS A 85 8.39 -20.64 -26.75
C LYS A 85 8.57 -19.15 -27.02
N ASN A 86 7.64 -18.33 -26.55
CA ASN A 86 7.71 -16.87 -26.75
C ASN A 86 8.93 -16.25 -26.07
N ASN A 87 9.26 -16.67 -24.85
CA ASN A 87 10.47 -16.20 -24.17
C ASN A 87 11.74 -16.54 -24.97
N ARG A 88 11.84 -17.77 -25.51
CA ARG A 88 12.98 -18.17 -26.36
C ARG A 88 13.06 -17.33 -27.64
N LEU A 89 11.93 -17.07 -28.29
CA LEU A 89 11.88 -16.26 -29.50
C LEU A 89 12.33 -14.81 -29.24
N CYS A 90 11.90 -14.20 -28.12
CA CYS A 90 12.32 -12.86 -27.73
C CYS A 90 13.82 -12.75 -27.49
N ILE A 91 14.45 -13.81 -26.94
CA ILE A 91 15.90 -13.86 -26.70
C ILE A 91 16.66 -14.02 -28.02
N LEU A 92 16.20 -14.92 -28.90
CA LEU A 92 16.85 -15.20 -30.18
C LEU A 92 16.75 -14.04 -31.19
N GLY A 93 15.69 -13.23 -31.11
CA GLY A 93 15.54 -12.03 -31.95
C GLY A 93 16.37 -10.83 -31.52
N ASN A 94 17.11 -10.92 -30.39
CA ASN A 94 17.89 -9.81 -29.85
C ASN A 94 19.10 -10.31 -29.04
N PRO A 95 20.18 -10.79 -29.68
CA PRO A 95 21.33 -11.41 -29.02
C PRO A 95 22.11 -10.45 -28.08
N HIS A 96 21.80 -9.15 -28.07
CA HIS A 96 22.49 -8.16 -27.23
C HIS A 96 21.87 -7.94 -25.84
N LYS A 97 20.81 -8.67 -25.45
CA LYS A 97 20.10 -8.49 -24.16
C LYS A 97 20.44 -9.52 -23.08
N GLU A 98 21.44 -10.37 -23.28
CA GLU A 98 21.81 -11.41 -22.31
C GLU A 98 22.24 -10.85 -20.95
N ASN A 99 22.72 -9.61 -20.87
CA ASN A 99 23.31 -9.05 -19.64
C ASN A 99 22.39 -8.15 -18.77
N LYS A 100 21.08 -8.02 -19.04
CA LYS A 100 20.21 -7.12 -18.21
C LYS A 100 18.80 -7.62 -17.88
N LEU A 101 18.51 -8.90 -18.07
CA LEU A 101 17.19 -9.46 -17.69
C LEU A 101 17.24 -10.38 -16.46
N GLU A 102 18.42 -10.69 -15.93
CA GLU A 102 18.55 -11.40 -14.67
C GLU A 102 18.55 -10.41 -13.49
N SER A 103 17.71 -10.70 -12.49
CA SER A 103 17.50 -9.96 -11.24
C SER A 103 16.62 -8.70 -11.30
N TYR A 104 15.30 -8.90 -11.44
CA TYR A 104 14.27 -7.97 -10.92
C TYR A 104 13.48 -8.59 -9.75
N THR A 105 13.97 -9.69 -9.18
CA THR A 105 13.29 -10.39 -8.08
C THR A 105 13.68 -9.87 -6.70
N ASP A 106 14.68 -9.00 -6.57
CA ASP A 106 15.08 -8.43 -5.28
C ASP A 106 14.86 -6.91 -5.28
N ILE A 107 13.65 -6.50 -4.86
CA ILE A 107 13.20 -5.10 -4.73
C ILE A 107 13.99 -4.33 -3.65
N THR A 108 14.94 -4.98 -2.97
CA THR A 108 15.66 -4.40 -1.83
C THR A 108 16.91 -3.59 -2.20
N ASP A 109 17.31 -3.53 -3.47
CA ASP A 109 18.49 -2.77 -3.89
C ASP A 109 18.11 -1.52 -4.70
N ILE A 110 17.68 -0.47 -3.98
CA ILE A 110 17.53 0.90 -4.51
C ILE A 110 18.93 1.55 -4.56
N GLY A 111 19.90 0.81 -5.08
CA GLY A 111 21.28 1.23 -5.27
C GLY A 111 21.54 1.42 -6.76
N GLN A 112 21.71 2.68 -7.18
CA GLN A 112 22.49 3.07 -8.36
C GLN A 112 22.02 2.61 -9.76
N ASN A 113 20.83 2.04 -9.91
CA ASN A 113 20.17 2.08 -11.22
C ASN A 113 19.54 3.46 -11.39
N GLU A 114 20.32 4.45 -11.84
CA GLU A 114 19.77 5.73 -12.29
C GLU A 114 18.66 5.43 -13.29
N ILE A 115 17.41 5.68 -12.88
CA ILE A 115 16.27 5.65 -13.79
C ILE A 115 16.55 6.77 -14.79
N ILE A 116 16.96 6.40 -16.00
CA ILE A 116 17.22 7.36 -17.07
C ILE A 116 15.89 8.09 -17.34
N LEU A 117 15.85 9.36 -16.97
CA LEU A 117 14.72 10.22 -17.26
C LEU A 117 14.81 10.64 -18.73
N ILE A 118 13.93 10.06 -19.55
CA ILE A 118 13.76 10.46 -20.95
C ILE A 118 12.80 11.64 -20.98
N GLU A 119 13.18 12.70 -21.69
CA GLU A 119 12.32 13.87 -21.93
C GLU A 119 11.06 13.50 -22.73
N GLU A 120 9.99 14.28 -22.56
CA GLU A 120 8.68 13.95 -23.17
C GLU A 120 8.76 13.83 -24.70
N ASN A 121 9.37 14.81 -25.36
CA ASN A 121 9.49 14.83 -26.82
C ASN A 121 10.37 13.68 -27.34
N GLU A 122 11.45 13.35 -26.63
CA GLU A 122 12.33 12.23 -27.00
C GLU A 122 11.58 10.90 -26.90
N ARG A 123 10.79 10.73 -25.84
CA ARG A 123 9.96 9.54 -25.64
C ARG A 123 8.91 9.37 -26.75
N ILE A 124 8.25 10.45 -27.16
CA ILE A 124 7.29 10.44 -28.29
C ILE A 124 8.00 9.98 -29.57
N GLN A 125 9.12 10.61 -29.93
CA GLN A 125 9.83 10.29 -31.18
C GLN A 125 10.37 8.86 -31.20
N MET A 126 10.91 8.38 -30.09
CA MET A 126 11.38 7.00 -29.97
C MET A 126 10.25 5.98 -30.25
N LEU A 127 9.06 6.22 -29.69
CA LEU A 127 7.94 5.28 -29.80
C LEU A 127 7.19 5.41 -31.13
N LEU A 128 7.10 6.61 -31.71
CA LEU A 128 6.62 6.81 -33.08
C LEU A 128 7.49 6.04 -34.10
N ARG A 129 8.82 6.08 -33.96
CA ARG A 129 9.76 5.29 -34.79
C ARG A 129 9.55 3.79 -34.64
N ALA A 130 9.10 3.33 -33.47
CA ALA A 130 8.73 1.93 -33.24
C ALA A 130 7.32 1.56 -33.75
N GLY A 131 6.64 2.47 -34.46
CA GLY A 131 5.31 2.27 -35.03
C GLY A 131 4.16 2.40 -34.01
N VAL A 132 4.44 2.90 -32.80
CA VAL A 132 3.42 3.12 -31.78
C VAL A 132 2.66 4.41 -32.10
N LYS A 133 1.33 4.37 -32.07
CA LYS A 133 0.49 5.53 -32.37
C LYS A 133 0.20 6.34 -31.10
N LEU A 134 0.15 7.66 -31.22
CA LEU A 134 -0.35 8.56 -30.18
C LEU A 134 -1.88 8.42 -30.06
N ASP A 135 -2.37 8.25 -28.84
CA ASP A 135 -3.79 8.33 -28.48
C ASP A 135 -4.08 9.65 -27.78
N HIS A 136 -4.68 10.58 -28.53
CA HIS A 136 -5.02 11.91 -28.01
C HIS A 136 -6.27 11.88 -27.10
N ASN A 137 -7.06 10.80 -27.14
CA ASN A 137 -8.25 10.70 -26.30
C ASN A 137 -7.87 10.48 -24.83
N GLU A 138 -6.76 9.78 -24.57
CA GLU A 138 -6.34 9.46 -23.19
C GLU A 138 -6.12 10.74 -22.36
N LYS A 139 -5.59 11.80 -22.97
CA LYS A 139 -5.47 13.11 -22.29
C LYS A 139 -6.83 13.65 -21.84
N ILE A 140 -7.85 13.54 -22.70
CA ILE A 140 -9.20 14.00 -22.41
C ILE A 140 -9.85 13.10 -21.35
N GLU A 141 -9.73 11.77 -21.49
CA GLU A 141 -10.23 10.80 -20.52
C GLU A 141 -9.60 11.01 -19.13
N CYS A 142 -8.29 11.23 -19.05
CA CYS A 142 -7.60 11.57 -17.81
C CYS A 142 -8.11 12.87 -17.18
N GLN A 143 -8.32 13.92 -17.99
CA GLN A 143 -8.87 15.18 -17.50
C GLN A 143 -10.28 14.99 -16.92
N ILE A 144 -11.15 14.23 -17.60
CA ILE A 144 -12.50 13.90 -17.11
C ILE A 144 -12.43 13.14 -15.78
N ILE A 145 -11.50 12.19 -15.65
CA ILE A 145 -11.31 11.44 -14.39
C ILE A 145 -10.83 12.37 -13.27
N LEU A 146 -9.89 13.28 -13.55
CA LEU A 146 -9.42 14.25 -12.56
C LEU A 146 -10.55 15.16 -12.07
N GLU A 147 -11.32 15.74 -13.01
CA GLU A 147 -12.47 16.59 -12.69
C GLU A 147 -13.55 15.83 -11.90
N SER A 148 -13.81 14.59 -12.27
CA SER A 148 -14.73 13.71 -11.54
C SER A 148 -14.24 13.44 -10.11
N ARG A 149 -12.93 13.20 -9.93
CA ARG A 149 -12.33 12.95 -8.59
C ARG A 149 -12.31 14.18 -7.69
N LEU A 150 -12.38 15.39 -8.25
CA LEU A 150 -12.52 16.63 -7.48
C LEU A 150 -13.94 16.80 -6.91
N LYS A 151 -14.94 16.14 -7.51
CA LYS A 151 -16.33 16.12 -7.03
C LYS A 151 -16.50 15.03 -5.97
N ASN A 152 -15.94 15.26 -4.81
CA ASN A 152 -16.04 14.38 -3.65
C ASN A 152 -16.59 15.15 -2.45
N GLY A 153 -17.21 14.46 -1.48
CA GLY A 153 -17.79 15.10 -0.30
C GLY A 153 -19.18 15.68 -0.54
N CYS A 154 -19.58 16.65 0.29
CA CYS A 154 -20.85 17.36 0.16
C CYS A 154 -20.67 18.81 -0.26
N ASP A 155 -21.56 19.30 -1.12
CA ASP A 155 -21.59 20.69 -1.61
C ASP A 155 -22.35 21.65 -0.66
N CYS A 156 -22.51 21.28 0.61
CA CYS A 156 -23.20 22.13 1.59
C CYS A 156 -22.32 23.35 1.94
N GLU A 157 -22.85 24.58 1.80
CA GLU A 157 -22.06 25.80 2.02
C GLU A 157 -21.82 26.09 3.51
N ASP A 158 -22.82 25.89 4.36
CA ASP A 158 -22.69 26.19 5.78
C ASP A 158 -23.15 25.03 6.66
N ALA A 159 -24.30 24.44 6.33
CA ALA A 159 -24.94 23.46 7.18
C ALA A 159 -25.30 22.15 6.47
N CYS A 160 -25.01 21.04 7.15
CA CYS A 160 -25.39 19.70 6.71
C CYS A 160 -26.69 19.27 7.40
N ASN A 161 -27.69 18.84 6.62
CA ASN A 161 -28.90 18.22 7.14
C ASN A 161 -29.24 16.91 6.41
N LYS A 162 -30.12 16.10 7.02
CA LYS A 162 -30.53 14.77 6.53
C LYS A 162 -31.08 14.78 5.10
N SER A 163 -31.73 15.87 4.69
CA SER A 163 -32.43 15.95 3.41
C SER A 163 -31.56 16.43 2.25
N THR A 164 -30.48 17.17 2.51
CA THR A 164 -29.66 17.81 1.46
C THR A 164 -28.23 17.26 1.38
N CYS A 165 -27.63 16.87 2.51
CA CYS A 165 -26.22 16.49 2.55
C CYS A 165 -25.99 15.08 1.98
N PHE A 166 -25.09 14.97 0.99
CA PHE A 166 -24.68 13.68 0.41
C PHE A 166 -24.00 12.77 1.44
N CYS A 167 -23.02 13.28 2.19
CA CYS A 167 -22.29 12.50 3.21
C CYS A 167 -23.24 11.93 4.27
N TRP A 168 -24.21 12.73 4.73
CA TRP A 168 -25.24 12.28 5.67
C TRP A 168 -26.06 11.13 5.08
N LYS A 169 -26.61 11.30 3.88
CA LYS A 169 -27.44 10.28 3.22
C LYS A 169 -26.67 8.99 2.98
N SER A 170 -25.39 9.10 2.67
CA SER A 170 -24.48 7.99 2.43
C SER A 170 -23.97 7.31 3.71
N GLY A 171 -24.31 7.83 4.89
CA GLY A 171 -23.91 7.20 6.15
C GLY A 171 -22.42 7.38 6.50
N ILE A 172 -21.77 8.42 5.98
CA ILE A 172 -20.33 8.68 6.16
C ILE A 172 -20.10 10.05 6.81
N ASN A 173 -18.96 10.20 7.49
CA ASN A 173 -18.54 11.48 8.04
C ASN A 173 -18.24 12.51 6.93
N CYS A 174 -18.43 13.79 7.24
CA CYS A 174 -17.98 14.87 6.36
C CYS A 174 -16.46 15.04 6.50
N GLN A 175 -15.70 14.89 5.42
CA GLN A 175 -14.25 15.12 5.40
C GLN A 175 -13.92 16.50 4.83
N VAL A 176 -13.12 17.28 5.56
CA VAL A 176 -12.66 18.61 5.15
C VAL A 176 -11.14 18.65 5.22
N ASP A 177 -10.48 18.63 4.06
CA ASP A 177 -9.01 18.68 3.99
C ASP A 177 -8.50 20.10 3.83
N ARG A 178 -9.22 20.89 3.03
CA ARG A 178 -8.91 22.28 2.66
C ARG A 178 -10.21 23.08 2.62
N ASN A 179 -10.10 24.40 2.45
CA ASN A 179 -11.29 25.24 2.38
C ASN A 179 -12.22 24.75 1.26
N ARG A 180 -13.45 24.37 1.64
CA ARG A 180 -14.50 23.80 0.78
C ARG A 180 -14.12 22.56 -0.04
N HIS A 181 -13.24 21.70 0.47
CA HIS A 181 -12.90 20.44 -0.20
C HIS A 181 -12.36 19.38 0.79
N PRO A 182 -12.78 18.12 0.73
CA PRO A 182 -13.91 17.57 -0.05
C PRO A 182 -15.27 18.15 0.34
N CYS A 183 -15.51 18.45 1.62
CA CYS A 183 -16.80 19.00 2.06
C CYS A 183 -16.74 20.53 2.24
N GLY A 184 -17.82 21.22 1.84
CA GLY A 184 -18.03 22.65 2.03
C GLY A 184 -18.42 23.08 3.45
N CYS A 185 -19.00 22.16 4.24
CA CYS A 185 -19.66 22.49 5.49
C CYS A 185 -18.72 23.01 6.58
N THR A 186 -19.20 23.99 7.33
CA THR A 186 -18.47 24.59 8.45
C THR A 186 -18.50 23.69 9.69
N GLU A 187 -17.61 23.96 10.65
CA GLU A 187 -17.60 23.25 11.93
C GLU A 187 -18.91 23.44 12.70
N ILE A 188 -19.43 24.66 12.70
CA ILE A 188 -20.64 25.04 13.45
C ILE A 188 -21.91 24.51 12.77
N GLY A 189 -21.98 24.58 11.44
CA GLY A 189 -23.19 24.19 10.71
C GLY A 189 -23.27 22.70 10.35
N CYS A 190 -22.19 21.93 10.46
CA CYS A 190 -22.24 20.52 10.09
C CYS A 190 -23.04 19.69 11.10
N GLY A 191 -24.32 19.48 10.83
CA GLY A 191 -25.19 18.62 11.63
C GLY A 191 -25.01 17.12 11.41
N ASN A 192 -24.03 16.69 10.60
CA ASN A 192 -23.88 15.28 10.21
C ASN A 192 -23.64 14.38 11.44
N PRO A 193 -24.53 13.41 11.75
CA PRO A 193 -24.41 12.57 12.95
C PRO A 193 -23.25 11.59 12.87
N TYR A 194 -22.75 11.30 11.66
CA TYR A 194 -21.56 10.47 11.46
C TYR A 194 -20.26 11.25 11.72
N GLY A 195 -20.37 12.56 11.95
CA GLY A 195 -19.27 13.42 12.36
C GLY A 195 -18.68 14.26 11.22
N ARG A 196 -17.72 15.11 11.60
CA ARG A 196 -16.93 15.95 10.73
C ARG A 196 -15.46 15.76 11.07
N SER A 197 -14.66 15.40 10.08
CA SER A 197 -13.23 15.16 10.22
C SER A 197 -12.48 16.22 9.43
N VAL A 198 -11.52 16.86 10.08
CA VAL A 198 -10.68 17.91 9.47
C VAL A 198 -9.27 17.37 9.35
N PHE A 199 -8.66 17.57 8.18
CA PHE A 199 -7.26 17.22 8.00
C PHE A 199 -6.37 18.04 8.93
N ASN A 200 -5.57 17.35 9.74
CA ASN A 200 -4.59 17.96 10.62
C ASN A 200 -3.18 17.65 10.13
N PHE A 201 -2.53 18.65 9.53
CA PHE A 201 -1.16 18.51 9.03
C PHE A 201 -0.17 18.17 10.15
N GLN A 202 -0.39 18.65 11.37
CA GLN A 202 0.52 18.42 12.49
C GLN A 202 0.48 16.96 12.96
N ASP A 203 -0.67 16.30 12.88
CA ASP A 203 -0.79 14.89 13.24
C ASP A 203 -0.02 14.01 12.25
N VAL A 204 -0.15 14.30 10.95
CA VAL A 204 0.60 13.62 9.89
C VAL A 204 2.10 13.86 10.05
N LYS A 205 2.51 15.10 10.33
CA LYS A 205 3.92 15.46 10.54
C LYS A 205 4.52 14.77 11.76
N SER A 206 3.78 14.72 12.87
CA SER A 206 4.20 14.01 14.08
C SER A 206 4.36 12.51 13.81
N HIS A 207 3.37 11.90 13.16
CA HIS A 207 3.43 10.49 12.76
C HIS A 207 4.63 10.20 11.85
N PHE A 208 4.91 11.07 10.88
CA PHE A 208 6.07 10.93 10.01
C PHE A 208 7.38 10.88 10.81
N PHE A 209 7.59 11.81 11.75
CA PHE A 209 8.80 11.79 12.58
C PHE A 209 8.89 10.55 13.46
N GLU A 210 7.78 10.09 14.05
CA GLU A 210 7.75 8.87 14.84
C GLU A 210 8.12 7.63 14.01
N ILE A 211 7.56 7.50 12.82
CA ILE A 211 7.87 6.38 11.91
C ILE A 211 9.33 6.43 11.47
N MET A 212 9.85 7.60 11.10
CA MET A 212 11.25 7.76 10.71
C MET A 212 12.20 7.44 11.87
N ALA A 213 11.86 7.81 13.10
CA ALA A 213 12.63 7.46 14.29
C ALA A 213 12.62 5.96 14.56
N LYS A 214 11.46 5.29 14.46
CA LYS A 214 11.34 3.83 14.59
C LYS A 214 12.16 3.09 13.54
N LEU A 215 12.03 3.47 12.27
CA LEU A 215 12.80 2.84 11.19
C LEU A 215 14.31 3.02 11.36
N ARG A 216 14.77 4.17 11.88
CA ARG A 216 16.19 4.39 12.21
C ARG A 216 16.63 3.51 13.39
N ALA A 217 15.80 3.39 14.43
CA ALA A 217 16.05 2.52 15.57
C ALA A 217 16.12 1.04 15.14
N ASP A 218 15.19 0.58 14.31
CA ASP A 218 15.16 -0.79 13.78
C ASP A 218 16.37 -1.07 12.89
N LYS A 219 16.80 -0.11 12.05
CA LYS A 219 18.05 -0.22 11.28
C LYS A 219 19.27 -0.29 12.19
N SER A 220 19.32 0.53 13.24
CA SER A 220 20.43 0.52 14.20
C SER A 220 20.47 -0.79 15.02
N ALA A 221 19.31 -1.34 15.36
CA ALA A 221 19.16 -2.61 16.06
C ALA A 221 19.51 -3.81 15.16
N SER A 222 19.10 -3.79 13.88
CA SER A 222 19.50 -4.78 12.87
C SER A 222 20.99 -4.68 12.50
N SER A 223 21.60 -3.48 12.53
CA SER A 223 23.05 -3.34 12.36
C SER A 223 23.85 -3.78 13.60
N MET A 224 23.22 -3.85 14.78
CA MET A 224 23.82 -4.35 16.01
C MET A 224 23.67 -5.86 16.22
N SER A 225 22.78 -6.54 15.48
CA SER A 225 22.56 -7.99 15.62
C SER A 225 23.53 -8.88 14.82
N TYR A 226 24.48 -8.30 14.07
CA TYR A 226 25.58 -9.01 13.44
C TYR A 226 26.92 -8.65 14.10
N SER A 227 27.08 -9.04 15.36
CA SER A 227 28.40 -9.27 15.94
C SER A 227 28.42 -10.68 16.52
N ASN A 228 29.19 -11.56 15.87
CA ASN A 228 29.43 -12.94 16.27
C ASN A 228 29.80 -13.06 17.76
N PRO A 229 29.16 -13.96 18.54
CA PRO A 229 29.68 -14.33 19.84
C PRO A 229 30.69 -15.48 19.66
N MET A 230 31.98 -15.14 19.59
CA MET A 230 33.06 -16.11 19.80
C MET A 230 33.84 -15.74 21.06
N LYS A 231 33.69 -16.60 22.07
CA LYS A 231 34.50 -16.79 23.30
C LYS A 231 34.46 -15.68 24.37
N ALA A 232 33.73 -15.94 25.47
CA ALA A 232 34.30 -15.89 26.83
C ALA A 232 33.34 -16.43 27.92
N LYS A 233 33.79 -17.52 28.55
CA LYS A 233 33.71 -17.92 29.98
C LYS A 233 32.60 -17.36 30.90
N LYS A 234 31.92 -18.33 31.54
CA LYS A 234 31.24 -18.34 32.86
C LYS A 234 31.32 -17.04 33.68
N ARG A 235 30.15 -16.52 34.08
CA ARG A 235 29.86 -16.06 35.46
C ARG A 235 28.36 -15.74 35.65
N ASP A 236 27.96 -15.83 36.92
CA ASP A 236 26.62 -16.10 37.46
C ASP A 236 25.50 -15.07 37.19
N CYS A 237 24.27 -15.62 37.18
CA CYS A 237 23.02 -14.89 37.22
C CYS A 237 22.75 -14.35 38.64
N LYS A 238 22.64 -13.01 38.78
CA LYS A 238 21.95 -12.37 39.90
C LYS A 238 20.93 -11.33 39.42
N LYS A 239 19.76 -11.44 40.04
CA LYS A 239 18.49 -10.70 39.92
C LYS A 239 18.61 -9.17 39.89
N LYS A 240 17.65 -8.51 39.21
CA LYS A 240 16.67 -7.48 39.69
C LYS A 240 15.99 -6.82 38.46
N VAL A 241 14.68 -6.95 38.24
CA VAL A 241 13.52 -6.18 38.79
C VAL A 241 13.45 -4.72 38.30
N ASN A 242 12.37 -4.45 37.54
CA ASN A 242 11.54 -3.24 37.32
C ASN A 242 12.21 -1.86 37.16
N SER A 243 11.72 -1.06 36.20
CA SER A 243 10.73 -0.02 36.49
C SER A 243 10.46 0.96 35.31
N SER A 244 9.17 1.24 35.14
CA SER A 244 8.52 2.52 34.78
C SER A 244 9.19 3.55 33.85
N ARG A 245 8.45 3.77 32.75
CA ARG A 245 8.23 5.02 32.00
C ARG A 245 8.22 6.30 32.85
N PRO A 246 8.90 7.37 32.42
CA PRO A 246 8.56 8.73 32.80
C PRO A 246 7.80 9.45 31.68
N GLN A 247 6.73 10.13 32.06
CA GLN A 247 6.12 11.24 31.31
C GLN A 247 7.00 12.49 31.49
N SER A 248 7.19 13.28 30.43
CA SER A 248 7.68 14.66 30.53
C SER A 248 7.16 15.42 29.29
N THR A 249 6.22 16.34 29.49
CA THR A 249 6.34 17.79 29.76
C THR A 249 6.34 18.64 28.49
N LYS A 250 5.27 19.43 28.38
CA LYS A 250 5.05 20.48 27.38
C LYS A 250 6.18 21.52 27.43
N GLN A 251 6.69 21.90 26.27
CA GLN A 251 7.30 23.20 26.06
C GLN A 251 6.59 23.91 24.91
N LYS A 252 6.00 25.06 25.25
CA LYS A 252 5.51 26.08 24.33
C LYS A 252 6.69 26.65 23.56
N LEU A 253 6.61 26.68 22.24
CA LEU A 253 7.39 27.60 21.42
C LEU A 253 6.42 28.37 20.52
N PHE A 254 6.35 29.67 20.77
CA PHE A 254 5.79 30.67 19.88
C PHE A 254 6.71 30.82 18.68
N TYR A 255 6.17 30.87 17.46
CA TYR A 255 6.80 31.54 16.34
C TYR A 255 5.76 32.30 15.53
N ALA A 256 6.17 33.51 15.13
CA ALA A 256 5.38 34.60 14.60
C ALA A 256 4.89 34.36 13.17
N ASP A 257 3.73 34.96 12.88
CA ASP A 257 3.09 35.02 11.58
C ASP A 257 3.91 35.84 10.58
N ALA A 258 4.05 35.31 9.35
CA ALA A 258 4.56 36.05 8.20
C ALA A 258 3.46 36.12 7.14
N ASP A 259 2.80 37.27 7.09
CA ASP A 259 1.88 37.68 6.04
C ASP A 259 2.59 37.72 4.68
N ASN A 260 2.08 36.99 3.69
CA ASN A 260 2.49 37.16 2.30
C ASN A 260 1.33 37.77 1.49
N LYS A 261 1.40 39.09 1.30
CA LYS A 261 0.54 39.85 0.39
C LYS A 261 1.00 39.63 -1.05
N ILE A 262 0.16 39.01 -1.87
CA ILE A 262 0.33 38.99 -3.33
C ILE A 262 -0.36 40.22 -3.90
N ASN A 263 0.42 41.10 -4.52
CA ASN A 263 -0.04 42.29 -5.23
C ASN A 263 -0.28 41.91 -6.71
N ILE A 264 -1.48 42.18 -7.20
CA ILE A 264 -1.88 41.98 -8.60
C ILE A 264 -1.58 43.29 -9.36
N LYS A 265 -0.85 43.18 -10.47
CA LYS A 265 -0.95 44.10 -11.60
C LYS A 265 -1.19 43.29 -12.85
#